data_AF-A0A139DPA6-F1
#
_entry.id   AF-A0A139DPA6-F1
#
_cell.length_a   1.000
_cell.length_b   1.000
_cell.length_c   1.000
_cell.angle_alpha   90.00
_cell.angle_beta   90.00
_cell.angle_gamma   90.00
#
_symmetry.space_group_name_H-M   'P 1'
#
loop_
_entity.id
_entity.type
_entity.pdbx_description
1 polymer ?
#
loop_
_entity_poly.entity_id
_entity_poly.type
_entity_poly.pdbx_seq_one_letter_code
_entity_poly.pdbx_strand_id
1 'polypeptide(L)'
;MNRNEDSYRVQTMNNCKLVFGSVPMQDMVDLTTAAPEGALMDLHLASLTGATMVFGMPDDLKALKEREDLPMCPNRIQNHKQATENEDLPDAFCEWLLTGHRGRSSDYMAHCVTGIPQTQEFAYPHDTDDFKRCLTVIDTLSDRSEASILDRMAEAPHPWPALVNEWVTLKRLSAESSSTCSERIRELTRQS
;
A
#
# COMPACT_ATOMS: atom_id res chain seq x y z
N MET A 1 23.55 29.05 -4.71
CA MET A 1 23.35 27.65 -4.30
C MET A 1 22.23 27.14 -5.20
N ASN A 2 22.57 26.46 -6.30
CA ASN A 2 21.58 26.02 -7.29
C ASN A 2 20.75 24.89 -6.67
N ARG A 3 19.48 25.18 -6.36
CA ARG A 3 18.52 24.12 -6.05
C ARG A 3 18.37 23.27 -7.31
N ASN A 4 18.45 21.95 -7.16
CA ASN A 4 18.36 21.02 -8.28
C ASN A 4 16.87 20.88 -8.63
N GLU A 5 16.32 21.90 -9.30
CA GLU A 5 14.90 22.02 -9.68
C GLU A 5 14.40 20.83 -10.54
N ASP A 6 15.32 20.03 -11.09
CA ASP A 6 15.02 18.86 -11.93
C ASP A 6 14.80 17.53 -11.17
N SER A 7 15.01 17.49 -9.85
CA SER A 7 14.96 16.23 -9.09
C SER A 7 13.56 15.78 -8.66
N TYR A 8 12.63 16.74 -8.53
CA TYR A 8 11.23 16.50 -8.21
C TYR A 8 10.35 17.61 -8.80
N ARG A 9 9.06 17.32 -8.95
CA ARG A 9 8.03 18.30 -9.32
C ARG A 9 6.92 18.34 -8.29
N VAL A 10 6.35 19.52 -8.08
CA VAL A 10 5.18 19.72 -7.21
C VAL A 10 3.99 20.12 -8.07
N GLN A 11 2.90 19.39 -7.96
CA GLN A 11 1.62 19.71 -8.60
C GLN A 11 0.61 20.06 -7.51
N THR A 12 -0.21 21.08 -7.74
CA THR A 12 -1.30 21.44 -6.84
C THR A 12 -2.64 21.01 -7.45
N MET A 13 -3.44 20.24 -6.72
CA MET A 13 -4.77 19.79 -7.13
C MET A 13 -5.70 19.85 -5.92
N ASN A 14 -6.86 20.52 -6.03
CA ASN A 14 -7.80 20.73 -4.92
C ASN A 14 -7.07 21.20 -3.64
N ASN A 15 -6.20 22.20 -3.78
CA ASN A 15 -5.32 22.71 -2.70
C ASN A 15 -4.35 21.70 -2.07
N CYS A 16 -4.38 20.43 -2.47
CA CYS A 16 -3.40 19.43 -2.06
C CYS A 16 -2.12 19.57 -2.87
N LYS A 17 -0.99 19.25 -2.26
CA LYS A 17 0.32 19.15 -2.91
C LYS A 17 0.60 17.68 -3.22
N LEU A 18 0.83 17.39 -4.50
CA LEU A 18 1.31 16.10 -4.98
C LEU A 18 2.76 16.30 -5.42
N VAL A 19 3.70 15.63 -4.77
CA VAL A 19 5.13 15.77 -5.04
C VAL A 19 5.62 14.49 -5.69
N PHE A 20 6.30 14.60 -6.83
CA PHE A 20 6.78 13.46 -7.62
C PHE A 20 8.29 13.54 -7.77
N GLY A 21 8.98 12.42 -7.60
CA GLY A 21 10.44 12.33 -7.78
C GLY A 21 11.21 12.30 -6.46
N SER A 22 12.53 12.46 -6.55
CA SER A 22 13.42 12.39 -5.40
C SER A 22 13.53 13.76 -4.75
N VAL A 23 12.95 13.89 -3.55
CA VAL A 23 12.95 15.16 -2.82
C VAL A 23 14.20 15.24 -1.93
N PRO A 24 15.10 16.22 -2.14
CA PRO A 24 16.23 16.44 -1.24
C PRO A 24 15.74 16.70 0.20
N MET A 25 16.47 16.21 1.19
CA MET A 25 16.06 16.33 2.61
C MET A 25 15.81 17.78 3.05
N GLN A 26 16.58 18.74 2.53
CA GLN A 26 16.37 20.16 2.84
C GLN A 26 15.03 20.68 2.29
N ASP A 27 14.68 20.30 1.05
CA ASP A 27 13.42 20.70 0.43
C ASP A 27 12.22 20.00 1.07
N MET A 28 12.41 18.81 1.64
CA MET A 28 11.38 18.13 2.42
C MET A 28 11.01 18.94 3.68
N VAL A 29 11.98 19.58 4.35
CA VAL A 29 11.71 20.47 5.49
C VAL A 29 10.94 21.71 5.03
N ASP A 30 11.33 22.32 3.91
CA ASP A 30 10.64 23.49 3.35
C ASP A 30 9.18 23.14 3.00
N LEU A 31 8.95 21.99 2.34
CA LEU A 31 7.62 21.53 1.94
C LEU A 31 6.69 21.24 3.13
N THR A 32 7.23 20.60 4.17
CA THR A 32 6.47 20.27 5.38
C THR A 32 6.19 21.51 6.23
N THR A 33 7.12 22.45 6.31
CA THR A 33 6.93 23.73 7.04
C THR A 33 5.95 24.65 6.32
N ALA A 34 5.88 24.59 4.99
CA ALA A 34 4.92 25.35 4.20
C ALA A 34 3.49 24.78 4.24
N ALA A 35 3.29 23.59 4.79
CA ALA A 35 1.96 23.00 4.92
C ALA A 35 1.15 23.74 6.00
N PRO A 36 -0.15 24.01 5.76
CA PRO A 36 -1.00 24.63 6.76
C PRO A 36 -1.14 23.75 8.01
N GLU A 37 -1.34 24.37 9.17
CA GLU A 37 -1.61 23.66 10.41
C GLU A 37 -2.83 22.74 10.25
N GLY A 38 -2.68 21.46 10.64
CA GLY A 38 -3.72 20.45 10.46
C GLY A 38 -3.71 19.72 9.11
N ALA A 39 -2.78 20.05 8.21
CA ALA A 39 -2.56 19.26 6.99
C ALA A 39 -2.16 17.82 7.32
N LEU A 40 -2.71 16.87 6.56
CA LEU A 40 -2.41 15.45 6.67
C LEU A 40 -1.65 14.99 5.43
N MET A 41 -0.83 13.96 5.60
CA MET A 41 -0.23 13.22 4.49
C MET A 41 -1.08 12.00 4.16
N ASP A 42 -1.35 11.78 2.87
CA ASP A 42 -2.14 10.65 2.39
C ASP A 42 -1.29 9.70 1.55
N LEU A 43 -0.82 8.63 2.20
CA LEU A 43 0.04 7.63 1.58
C LEU A 43 -0.69 6.81 0.50
N HIS A 44 -2.01 6.64 0.63
CA HIS A 44 -2.78 5.90 -0.36
C HIS A 44 -2.92 6.71 -1.66
N LEU A 45 -3.27 7.99 -1.57
CA LEU A 45 -3.28 8.89 -2.73
C LEU A 45 -1.90 9.01 -3.37
N ALA A 46 -0.83 9.04 -2.58
CA ALA A 46 0.53 9.02 -3.12
C ALA A 46 0.79 7.76 -3.96
N SER A 47 0.48 6.59 -3.40
CA SER A 47 0.56 5.31 -4.13
C SER A 47 -0.34 5.25 -5.37
N LEU A 48 -1.57 5.76 -5.27
CA LEU A 48 -2.55 5.76 -6.36
C LEU A 48 -2.06 6.60 -7.54
N THR A 49 -1.50 7.78 -7.25
CA THR A 49 -1.09 8.76 -8.27
C THR A 49 0.35 8.58 -8.75
N GLY A 50 1.16 7.79 -8.04
CA GLY A 50 2.60 7.68 -8.28
C GLY A 50 3.39 8.88 -7.75
N ALA A 51 2.78 9.70 -6.89
CA ALA A 51 3.49 10.73 -6.15
C ALA A 51 4.33 10.09 -5.03
N THR A 52 5.47 10.71 -4.73
CA THR A 52 6.31 10.40 -3.57
C THR A 52 5.60 10.77 -2.26
N MET A 53 4.87 11.89 -2.26
CA MET A 53 4.05 12.32 -1.14
C MET A 53 2.85 13.12 -1.63
N VAL A 54 1.74 13.00 -0.90
CA VAL A 54 0.54 13.82 -1.09
C VAL A 54 0.13 14.36 0.26
N PHE A 55 -0.10 15.67 0.37
CA PHE A 55 -0.57 16.29 1.60
C PHE A 55 -1.50 17.47 1.34
N GLY A 56 -2.41 17.72 2.29
CA GLY A 56 -3.43 18.76 2.21
C GLY A 56 -4.33 18.76 3.45
N MET A 57 -5.28 19.68 3.50
CA MET A 57 -6.29 19.67 4.58
C MET A 57 -7.21 18.45 4.43
N PRO A 58 -7.81 17.95 5.53
CA PRO A 58 -8.65 16.74 5.48
C PRO A 58 -9.79 16.82 4.44
N ASP A 59 -10.48 17.96 4.35
CA ASP A 59 -11.58 18.15 3.40
C ASP A 59 -11.08 18.22 1.95
N ASP A 60 -9.94 18.86 1.71
CA ASP A 60 -9.30 18.94 0.40
C ASP A 60 -8.84 17.55 -0.09
N LEU A 61 -8.25 16.74 0.79
CA LEU A 61 -7.85 15.36 0.49
C LEU A 61 -9.06 14.47 0.19
N LYS A 62 -10.16 14.65 0.93
CA LYS A 62 -11.41 13.95 0.66
C LYS A 62 -11.96 14.32 -0.73
N ALA A 63 -12.04 15.62 -1.04
CA ALA A 63 -12.49 16.10 -2.33
C ALA A 63 -11.56 15.64 -3.47
N LEU A 64 -10.25 15.55 -3.22
CA LEU A 64 -9.27 15.05 -4.19
C LEU A 64 -9.54 13.58 -4.54
N LYS A 65 -9.86 12.72 -3.55
CA LYS A 65 -10.19 11.29 -3.76
C LYS A 65 -11.42 11.06 -4.62
N GLU A 66 -12.35 12.01 -4.63
CA GLU A 66 -13.62 11.92 -5.37
C GLU A 66 -13.48 12.35 -6.84
N ARG A 67 -12.28 12.78 -7.28
CA ARG A 67 -12.04 13.21 -8.67
C ARG A 67 -11.84 12.03 -9.62
N GLU A 68 -12.53 12.09 -10.75
CA GLU A 68 -12.41 11.11 -11.85
C GLU A 68 -11.12 11.29 -12.67
N ASP A 69 -10.56 12.50 -12.70
CA ASP A 69 -9.38 12.85 -13.51
C ASP A 69 -8.06 12.82 -12.71
N LEU A 70 -8.05 12.08 -11.60
CA LEU A 70 -6.81 11.82 -10.86
C LEU A 70 -5.81 11.07 -11.75
N PRO A 71 -4.56 11.54 -11.87
CA PRO A 71 -3.55 10.79 -12.59
C PRO A 71 -3.32 9.47 -11.84
N MET A 72 -3.25 8.37 -12.58
CA MET A 72 -2.99 7.05 -11.99
C MET A 72 -1.53 6.67 -12.18
N CYS A 73 -0.96 6.02 -11.16
CA CYS A 73 0.42 5.55 -11.16
C CYS A 73 0.64 4.61 -12.36
N PRO A 74 1.65 4.86 -13.22
CA PRO A 74 1.94 4.00 -14.36
C PRO A 74 2.15 2.54 -13.98
N ASN A 75 2.76 2.27 -12.82
CA ASN A 75 2.95 0.90 -12.33
C ASN A 75 1.63 0.22 -11.98
N ARG A 76 0.62 0.95 -11.47
CA ARG A 76 -0.71 0.38 -11.20
C ARG A 76 -1.41 0.02 -12.51
N ILE A 77 -1.38 0.91 -13.50
CA ILE A 77 -1.92 0.65 -14.84
C ILE A 77 -1.26 -0.59 -15.45
N GLN A 78 0.08 -0.68 -15.39
CA GLN A 78 0.82 -1.81 -15.95
C GLN A 78 0.50 -3.12 -15.23
N ASN A 79 0.44 -3.12 -13.89
CA ASN A 79 0.09 -4.31 -13.11
C ASN A 79 -1.35 -4.78 -13.41
N HIS A 80 -2.30 -3.84 -13.50
CA HIS A 80 -3.68 -4.15 -13.87
C HIS A 80 -3.75 -4.76 -15.26
N LYS A 81 -3.10 -4.14 -16.25
CA LYS A 81 -3.03 -4.68 -17.62
C LYS A 81 -2.48 -6.11 -17.64
N GLN A 82 -1.35 -6.33 -16.96
CA GLN A 82 -0.75 -7.67 -16.88
C GLN A 82 -1.69 -8.69 -16.22
N ALA A 83 -2.43 -8.28 -15.19
CA ALA A 83 -3.39 -9.16 -14.53
C ALA A 83 -4.61 -9.45 -15.40
N THR A 84 -5.15 -8.46 -16.12
CA THR A 84 -6.29 -8.65 -17.04
C THR A 84 -5.96 -9.50 -18.26
N GLU A 85 -4.68 -9.62 -18.62
CA GLU A 85 -4.21 -10.52 -19.68
C GLU A 85 -4.07 -11.98 -19.18
N ASN A 86 -4.21 -12.23 -17.88
CA ASN A 86 -4.17 -13.55 -17.28
C ASN A 86 -5.59 -14.03 -16.95
N GLU A 87 -6.11 -14.95 -17.75
CA GLU A 87 -7.47 -15.51 -17.60
C GLU A 87 -7.69 -16.27 -16.27
N ASP A 88 -6.61 -16.66 -15.57
CA ASP A 88 -6.68 -17.34 -14.27
C ASP A 88 -6.77 -16.38 -13.06
N LEU A 89 -6.85 -15.06 -13.29
CA LEU A 89 -6.96 -14.07 -12.22
C LEU A 89 -8.36 -13.44 -12.16
N PRO A 90 -8.99 -13.35 -10.97
CA PRO A 90 -10.29 -12.72 -10.83
C PRO A 90 -10.28 -11.23 -11.17
N ASP A 91 -11.36 -10.74 -11.79
CA ASP A 91 -11.57 -9.30 -12.05
C ASP A 91 -11.41 -8.45 -10.78
N ALA A 92 -11.86 -8.95 -9.62
CA ALA A 92 -11.72 -8.27 -8.34
C ALA A 92 -10.25 -8.03 -7.95
N PHE A 93 -9.36 -8.97 -8.25
CA PHE A 93 -7.92 -8.81 -8.04
C PHE A 93 -7.31 -7.83 -9.05
N CYS A 94 -7.72 -7.90 -10.31
CA CYS A 94 -7.32 -6.95 -11.35
C CYS A 94 -7.69 -5.52 -10.96
N GLU A 95 -8.92 -5.28 -10.52
CA GLU A 95 -9.37 -3.96 -10.03
C GLU A 95 -8.64 -3.51 -8.77
N TRP A 96 -8.39 -4.43 -7.83
CA TRP A 96 -7.61 -4.14 -6.64
C TRP A 96 -6.17 -3.69 -6.97
N LEU A 97 -5.53 -4.25 -8.00
CA LEU A 97 -4.23 -3.77 -8.46
C LEU A 97 -4.29 -2.33 -8.97
N LEU A 98 -5.40 -1.94 -9.59
CA LEU A 98 -5.57 -0.62 -10.17
C LEU A 98 -5.86 0.43 -9.08
N THR A 99 -6.93 0.23 -8.30
CA THR A 99 -7.50 1.24 -7.41
C THR A 99 -7.42 0.87 -5.93
N GLY A 100 -7.09 -0.38 -5.60
CA GLY A 100 -7.12 -0.90 -4.25
C GLY A 100 -6.16 -0.20 -3.28
N HIS A 101 -6.57 -0.20 -2.01
CA HIS A 101 -5.75 0.27 -0.90
C HIS A 101 -4.64 -0.74 -0.60
N ARG A 102 -3.45 -0.47 -1.13
CA ARG A 102 -2.31 -1.39 -1.18
C ARG A 102 -1.15 -0.89 -0.34
N GLY A 103 -0.35 -1.83 0.16
CA GLY A 103 0.90 -1.57 0.86
C GLY A 103 1.94 -2.62 0.49
N ARG A 104 3.18 -2.44 0.97
CA ARG A 104 4.29 -3.33 0.62
C ARG A 104 4.02 -4.79 1.02
N SER A 105 3.44 -5.01 2.19
CA SER A 105 3.10 -6.34 2.70
C SER A 105 2.05 -7.05 1.84
N SER A 106 0.98 -6.36 1.44
CA SER A 106 -0.07 -6.91 0.59
C SER A 106 0.43 -7.16 -0.83
N ASP A 107 1.26 -6.25 -1.36
CA ASP A 107 1.89 -6.42 -2.67
C ASP A 107 2.84 -7.62 -2.70
N TYR A 108 3.62 -7.82 -1.63
CA TYR A 108 4.47 -8.99 -1.48
C TYR A 108 3.65 -10.29 -1.42
N MET A 109 2.58 -10.32 -0.63
CA MET A 109 1.68 -11.47 -0.56
C MET A 109 1.06 -11.79 -1.92
N ALA A 110 0.51 -10.78 -2.61
CA ALA A 110 -0.06 -10.93 -3.95
C ALA A 110 0.98 -11.45 -4.95
N HIS A 111 2.21 -10.94 -4.91
CA HIS A 111 3.32 -11.41 -5.73
C HIS A 111 3.67 -12.88 -5.47
N CYS A 112 3.77 -13.31 -4.20
CA CYS A 112 4.08 -14.70 -3.86
C CYS A 112 3.05 -15.69 -4.40
N VAL A 113 1.78 -15.28 -4.49
CA VAL A 113 0.65 -16.12 -4.92
C VAL A 113 0.45 -16.07 -6.44
N THR A 114 0.55 -14.89 -7.05
CA THR A 114 0.14 -14.66 -8.45
C THR A 114 1.28 -14.26 -9.38
N GLY A 115 2.44 -13.87 -8.83
CA GLY A 115 3.52 -13.22 -9.57
C GLY A 115 3.29 -11.74 -9.87
N ILE A 116 2.14 -11.16 -9.47
CA ILE A 116 1.75 -9.76 -9.74
C ILE A 116 1.33 -9.09 -8.41
N PRO A 117 1.72 -7.85 -8.13
CA PRO A 117 2.64 -7.00 -8.90
C PRO A 117 4.06 -7.58 -8.91
N GLN A 118 4.89 -7.16 -9.87
CA GLN A 118 6.32 -7.45 -9.79
C GLN A 118 6.92 -6.60 -8.66
N THR A 119 7.26 -7.23 -7.54
CA THR A 119 8.01 -6.60 -6.44
C THR A 119 9.27 -7.42 -6.16
N GLN A 120 10.40 -6.73 -6.02
CA GLN A 120 11.67 -7.37 -5.67
C GLN A 120 11.95 -7.30 -4.17
N GLU A 121 11.15 -6.55 -3.42
CA GLU A 121 11.42 -6.26 -2.02
C GLU A 121 10.57 -7.14 -1.11
N PHE A 122 11.26 -7.89 -0.25
CA PHE A 122 10.64 -8.59 0.87
C PHE A 122 9.89 -7.61 1.77
N ALA A 123 8.65 -7.93 2.11
CA ALA A 123 7.82 -7.16 3.02
C ALA A 123 6.82 -8.04 3.76
N TYR A 124 6.40 -7.58 4.92
CA TYR A 124 5.44 -8.24 5.81
C TYR A 124 4.66 -7.18 6.58
N PRO A 125 3.48 -7.51 7.15
CA PRO A 125 2.72 -6.52 7.90
C PRO A 125 3.43 -6.14 9.21
N HIS A 126 3.51 -4.84 9.50
CA HIS A 126 4.09 -4.31 10.75
C HIS A 126 3.04 -3.88 11.78
N ASP A 127 1.82 -3.66 11.32
CA ASP A 127 0.68 -3.25 12.11
C ASP A 127 -0.64 -3.83 11.58
N THR A 128 -1.73 -3.46 12.24
CA THR A 128 -3.07 -3.93 11.88
C THR A 128 -3.52 -3.46 10.50
N ASP A 129 -3.14 -2.26 10.08
CA ASP A 129 -3.58 -1.71 8.80
C ASP A 129 -2.85 -2.38 7.63
N ASP A 130 -1.55 -2.68 7.80
CA ASP A 130 -0.82 -3.55 6.89
C ASP A 130 -1.48 -4.93 6.78
N PHE A 131 -1.85 -5.52 7.92
CA PHE A 131 -2.47 -6.84 7.95
C PHE A 131 -3.86 -6.86 7.31
N LYS A 132 -4.68 -5.82 7.53
CA LYS A 132 -5.97 -5.66 6.87
C LYS A 132 -5.84 -5.58 5.35
N ARG A 133 -4.81 -4.90 4.83
CA ARG A 133 -4.51 -4.92 3.39
C ARG A 133 -4.16 -6.31 2.87
N CYS A 134 -3.47 -7.13 3.66
CA CYS A 134 -3.22 -8.53 3.32
C CYS A 134 -4.51 -9.37 3.31
N LEU A 135 -5.44 -9.13 4.23
CA LEU A 135 -6.77 -9.78 4.20
C LEU A 135 -7.52 -9.44 2.90
N THR A 136 -7.45 -8.19 2.45
CA THR A 136 -8.07 -7.80 1.17
C THR A 136 -7.52 -8.59 -0.02
N VAL A 137 -6.24 -8.97 -0.02
CA VAL A 137 -5.67 -9.82 -1.09
C VAL A 137 -6.41 -11.16 -1.14
N ILE A 138 -6.60 -11.81 0.01
CA ILE A 138 -7.34 -13.07 0.11
C ILE A 138 -8.77 -12.89 -0.41
N ASP A 139 -9.45 -11.81 0.01
CA ASP A 139 -10.83 -11.54 -0.41
C ASP A 139 -10.95 -11.32 -1.93
N THR A 140 -9.95 -10.69 -2.54
CA THR A 140 -9.94 -10.43 -3.99
C THR A 140 -9.57 -11.65 -4.84
N LEU A 141 -8.87 -12.62 -4.28
CA LEU A 141 -8.49 -13.89 -4.92
C LEU A 141 -9.53 -14.98 -4.61
N SER A 142 -10.80 -14.68 -4.84
CA SER A 142 -11.93 -15.51 -4.41
C SER A 142 -12.02 -16.89 -5.06
N ASP A 143 -11.31 -17.10 -6.18
CA ASP A 143 -11.15 -18.38 -6.86
C ASP A 143 -10.18 -19.33 -6.13
N ARG A 144 -9.40 -18.80 -5.18
CA ARG A 144 -8.43 -19.53 -4.36
C ARG A 144 -8.92 -19.62 -2.94
N SER A 145 -8.69 -20.77 -2.32
CA SER A 145 -9.00 -20.92 -0.90
C SER A 145 -8.02 -20.10 -0.05
N GLU A 146 -8.51 -19.52 1.05
CA GLU A 146 -7.65 -18.85 2.05
C GLU A 146 -6.50 -19.78 2.47
N ALA A 147 -6.78 -21.07 2.71
CA ALA A 147 -5.78 -22.08 3.06
C ALA A 147 -4.65 -22.17 2.02
N SER A 148 -4.97 -22.28 0.72
CA SER A 148 -3.94 -22.36 -0.33
C SER A 148 -3.07 -21.11 -0.44
N ILE A 149 -3.63 -19.93 -0.15
CA ILE A 149 -2.87 -18.68 -0.11
C ILE A 149 -1.92 -18.69 1.09
N LEU A 150 -2.42 -19.10 2.26
CA LEU A 150 -1.63 -19.16 3.48
C LEU A 150 -0.53 -20.22 3.44
N ASP A 151 -0.77 -21.38 2.81
CA ASP A 151 0.26 -22.40 2.56
C ASP A 151 1.44 -21.81 1.78
N ARG A 152 1.15 -21.02 0.74
CA ARG A 152 2.18 -20.33 -0.03
C ARG A 152 2.98 -19.33 0.81
N MET A 153 2.30 -18.62 1.71
CA MET A 153 2.97 -17.67 2.60
C MET A 153 3.76 -18.35 3.72
N ALA A 154 3.38 -19.56 4.14
CA ALA A 154 4.14 -20.35 5.10
C ALA A 154 5.52 -20.78 4.55
N GLU A 155 5.69 -20.79 3.23
CA GLU A 155 6.98 -21.04 2.56
C GLU A 155 7.84 -19.78 2.41
N ALA A 156 7.27 -18.58 2.61
CA ALA A 156 8.00 -17.34 2.47
C ALA A 156 9.00 -17.14 3.64
N PRO A 157 10.05 -16.30 3.46
CA PRO A 157 10.99 -16.01 4.53
C PRO A 157 10.33 -15.44 5.80
N HIS A 158 10.98 -15.63 6.94
CA HIS A 158 10.58 -15.03 8.22
C HIS A 158 10.30 -13.53 8.06
N PRO A 159 9.13 -13.02 8.50
CA PRO A 159 8.26 -13.59 9.55
C PRO A 159 6.97 -14.25 9.07
N TRP A 160 6.78 -14.46 7.76
CA TRP A 160 5.53 -15.01 7.25
C TRP A 160 5.09 -16.34 7.85
N PRO A 161 5.96 -17.34 8.08
CA PRO A 161 5.54 -18.59 8.70
C PRO A 161 4.94 -18.39 10.10
N ALA A 162 5.52 -17.48 10.91
CA ALA A 162 4.99 -17.14 12.23
C ALA A 162 3.64 -16.41 12.15
N LEU A 163 3.49 -15.51 11.17
CA LEU A 163 2.23 -14.81 10.93
C LEU A 163 1.12 -15.75 10.45
N VAL A 164 1.43 -16.70 9.56
CA VAL A 164 0.47 -17.70 9.06
C VAL A 164 0.01 -18.63 10.19
N ASN A 165 0.93 -19.08 11.05
CA ASN A 165 0.58 -19.93 12.20
C ASN A 165 -0.41 -19.25 13.17
N GLU A 166 -0.42 -17.91 13.22
CA GLU A 166 -1.31 -17.11 14.07
C GLU A 166 -2.40 -16.39 13.27
N TRP A 167 -2.62 -16.76 12.00
CA TRP A 167 -3.47 -16.00 11.08
C TRP A 167 -4.90 -15.80 11.61
N VAL A 168 -5.50 -16.87 12.15
CA VAL A 168 -6.85 -16.83 12.72
C VAL A 168 -6.92 -15.89 13.93
N THR A 169 -5.92 -15.93 14.81
CA THR A 169 -5.81 -15.02 15.95
C THR A 169 -5.69 -13.58 15.48
N LEU A 170 -4.81 -13.32 14.51
CA LEU A 170 -4.59 -11.98 13.96
C LEU A 170 -5.84 -11.43 13.26
N LYS A 171 -6.57 -12.26 12.49
CA LYS A 171 -7.84 -11.92 11.84
C LYS A 171 -8.91 -11.54 12.84
N ARG A 172 -8.99 -12.24 13.98
CA ARG A 172 -9.89 -11.89 15.08
C ARG A 172 -9.48 -10.58 15.75
N LEU A 173 -8.20 -10.44 16.13
CA LEU A 173 -7.69 -9.25 16.79
C LEU A 173 -7.81 -7.99 15.91
N SER A 174 -7.64 -8.09 14.60
CA SER A 174 -7.75 -6.95 13.69
C SER A 174 -9.15 -6.35 13.63
N ALA A 175 -10.18 -7.16 13.93
CA ALA A 175 -11.57 -6.74 14.05
C ALA A 175 -11.91 -6.18 15.45
N GLU A 176 -11.27 -6.69 16.50
CA GLU A 176 -11.57 -6.31 17.89
C GLU A 176 -10.74 -5.13 18.41
N SER A 177 -9.43 -5.12 18.16
CA SER A 177 -8.49 -4.17 18.76
C SER A 177 -7.24 -3.97 17.89
N SER A 178 -7.16 -2.81 17.25
CA SER A 178 -6.03 -2.46 16.38
C SER A 178 -4.70 -2.33 17.14
N SER A 179 -4.70 -1.95 18.41
CA SER A 179 -3.46 -1.90 19.20
C SER A 179 -2.96 -3.31 19.52
N THR A 180 -3.86 -4.17 20.01
CA THR A 180 -3.52 -5.56 20.38
C THR A 180 -3.08 -6.39 19.18
N CYS A 181 -3.74 -6.24 18.02
CA CYS A 181 -3.31 -6.90 16.79
C CYS A 181 -1.90 -6.43 16.37
N SER A 182 -1.65 -5.12 16.40
CA SER A 182 -0.32 -4.56 16.06
C SER A 182 0.77 -5.02 17.02
N GLU A 183 0.49 -5.11 18.32
CA GLU A 183 1.41 -5.66 19.32
C GLU A 183 1.74 -7.12 19.02
N ARG A 184 0.72 -7.94 18.73
CA ARG A 184 0.91 -9.35 18.40
C ARG A 184 1.76 -9.55 17.14
N ILE A 185 1.53 -8.75 16.09
CA ILE A 185 2.36 -8.76 14.87
C ILE A 185 3.82 -8.44 15.22
N ARG A 186 4.09 -7.44 16.06
CA ARG A 186 5.45 -7.09 16.48
C ARG A 186 6.13 -8.17 17.31
N GLU A 187 5.38 -8.91 18.11
CA GLU A 187 5.92 -10.06 18.86
C GLU A 187 6.38 -11.17 17.91
N LEU A 188 5.52 -11.54 16.96
CA LEU A 188 5.80 -12.62 16.00
C LEU A 188 6.98 -12.29 15.08
N THR A 189 7.14 -11.02 14.72
CA THR A 189 8.21 -10.58 13.80
C THR A 189 9.58 -10.51 14.47
N ARG A 190 9.64 -10.40 15.80
CA ARG A 190 10.90 -10.36 16.58
C ARG A 190 11.45 -11.74 16.94
N GLN A 191 10.63 -12.78 16.89
CA GLN A 191 11.03 -14.16 17.18
C GLN A 191 11.77 -14.73 15.96
N SER A 192 13.03 -14.36 15.79
CA SER A 192 13.93 -14.86 14.72
C SER A 192 15.16 -15.50 15.34
#